data_AF-A0AA45R1G4-F1
#
_entry.id   AF-A0AA45R1G4-F1
#
_cell.length_a   1.000
_cell.length_b   1.000
_cell.length_c   1.000
_cell.angle_alpha   90.00
_cell.angle_beta   90.00
_cell.angle_gamma   90.00
#
_symmetry.space_group_name_H-M   'P 1'
#
loop_
_entity.id
_entity.type
_entity.pdbx_description
1 polymer ?
#
loop_
_entity_poly.entity_id
_entity_poly.type
_entity_poly.pdbx_seq_one_letter_code
_entity_poly.pdbx_strand_id
1 'polypeptide(L)'
;MTLALAACDTNTDGAAPASSPAAASATPASAQVDDGEREARWAASFCTTLGSRAKAAVELMQKMFAQAAEAGENVSEADMQAMQKDLLVEFMEDGAKESLDAAKQLEGIGAPAVVGEEFHQKFITLLKTSGDEAAAAVEKVKALDPTSPTFEAELDKLSEGGAAETLVAPLQEVGKSKPELNEVLKRTPECVDVVKQMSAIAGK
;
A
#
# COMPACT_ATOMS: atom_id res chain seq x y z
N MET A 1 21.54 34.81 0.13
CA MET A 1 22.78 34.20 -0.42
C MET A 1 22.63 34.21 -1.92
N THR A 2 23.31 35.14 -2.56
CA THR A 2 23.34 35.34 -4.01
C THR A 2 24.64 34.72 -4.49
N LEU A 3 24.58 33.70 -5.34
CA LEU A 3 25.76 33.17 -6.02
C LEU A 3 25.52 33.29 -7.53
N ALA A 4 26.49 33.96 -8.14
CA ALA A 4 26.38 34.72 -9.38
C ALA A 4 26.49 33.87 -10.64
N LEU A 5 25.76 34.29 -11.68
CA LEU A 5 26.10 34.00 -13.07
C LEU A 5 27.37 34.77 -13.44
N ALA A 6 28.46 34.08 -13.78
CA ALA A 6 29.48 34.55 -14.70
C ALA A 6 30.48 33.42 -15.01
N ALA A 7 30.47 32.94 -16.25
CA ALA A 7 31.66 32.41 -16.90
C ALA A 7 31.52 32.66 -18.40
N CYS A 8 32.01 33.81 -18.85
CA CYS A 8 32.52 34.01 -20.20
C CYS A 8 33.99 33.65 -20.16
N ASP A 9 34.41 32.61 -20.88
CA ASP A 9 35.78 32.46 -21.37
C ASP A 9 35.77 31.50 -22.56
N THR A 10 35.72 32.06 -23.77
CA THR A 10 36.18 31.36 -24.98
C THR A 10 36.87 32.39 -25.87
N ASN A 11 38.17 32.22 -26.04
CA ASN A 11 38.90 32.75 -27.18
C ASN A 11 39.86 31.66 -27.65
N THR A 12 39.58 31.04 -28.79
CA THR A 12 40.55 30.80 -29.88
C THR A 12 39.90 30.09 -31.08
N ASP A 13 40.35 30.53 -32.24
CA ASP A 13 39.93 30.30 -33.62
C ASP A 13 39.83 28.86 -34.12
N GLY A 14 39.02 28.62 -35.16
CA GLY A 14 39.17 27.45 -36.02
C GLY A 14 38.01 27.14 -36.97
N ALA A 15 38.24 27.38 -38.25
CA ALA A 15 37.40 27.18 -39.44
C ALA A 15 36.52 25.90 -39.55
N ALA A 16 35.39 26.02 -40.26
CA ALA A 16 34.61 24.92 -40.87
C ALA A 16 35.34 24.37 -42.13
N PRO A 17 35.04 23.15 -42.67
CA PRO A 17 33.73 22.86 -43.29
C PRO A 17 33.20 21.39 -43.27
N ALA A 18 31.87 21.31 -43.45
CA ALA A 18 31.02 20.32 -44.15
C ALA A 18 31.30 18.79 -44.13
N SER A 19 30.28 18.00 -43.75
CA SER A 19 29.86 16.76 -44.44
C SER A 19 28.46 16.28 -44.01
N SER A 20 27.57 16.10 -45.00
CA SER A 20 26.31 15.33 -45.15
C SER A 20 25.36 15.04 -43.96
N PRO A 21 24.04 15.26 -44.11
CA PRO A 21 23.06 14.73 -43.17
C PRO A 21 22.79 13.25 -43.47
N ALA A 22 23.28 12.35 -42.60
CA ALA A 22 22.72 11.00 -42.52
C ALA A 22 21.35 11.11 -41.85
N ALA A 23 20.29 10.75 -42.59
CA ALA A 23 18.94 10.64 -42.04
C ALA A 23 18.94 9.53 -40.98
N ALA A 24 19.04 9.93 -39.71
CA ALA A 24 18.78 9.03 -38.59
C ALA A 24 17.29 8.65 -38.65
N SER A 25 17.03 7.37 -38.92
CA SER A 25 15.70 6.80 -38.79
C SER A 25 15.27 6.93 -37.32
N ALA A 26 14.33 7.82 -37.05
CA ALA A 26 13.74 7.99 -35.74
C ALA A 26 12.87 6.76 -35.44
N THR A 27 13.43 5.82 -34.68
CA THR A 27 12.63 4.83 -33.96
C THR A 27 11.66 5.60 -33.06
N PRO A 28 10.34 5.32 -33.08
CA PRO A 28 9.42 6.00 -32.18
C PRO A 28 9.85 5.68 -30.76
N ALA A 29 10.21 6.72 -30.00
CA ALA A 29 10.46 6.59 -28.57
C ALA A 29 9.16 6.09 -27.94
N SER A 30 9.14 4.81 -27.57
CA SER A 30 8.22 4.31 -26.53
C SER A 30 8.31 5.32 -25.39
N ALA A 31 7.20 5.93 -24.99
CA ALA A 31 7.18 6.90 -23.90
C ALA A 31 7.81 6.24 -22.66
N GLN A 32 9.10 6.48 -22.43
CA GLN A 32 9.76 6.11 -21.21
C GLN A 32 9.15 7.04 -20.17
N VAL A 33 8.26 6.50 -19.34
CA VAL A 33 7.81 7.19 -18.14
C VAL A 33 9.07 7.60 -17.38
N ASP A 34 9.21 8.90 -17.15
CA ASP A 34 10.32 9.47 -16.39
C ASP A 34 10.42 8.76 -15.03
N ASP A 35 11.63 8.42 -14.60
CA ASP A 35 11.82 7.65 -13.37
C ASP A 35 11.27 8.42 -12.15
N GLY A 36 11.28 9.75 -12.18
CA GLY A 36 10.66 10.59 -11.15
C GLY A 36 9.14 10.51 -11.14
N GLU A 37 8.47 10.45 -12.30
CA GLU A 37 7.02 10.22 -12.36
C GLU A 37 6.66 8.81 -11.87
N ARG A 38 7.44 7.80 -12.27
CA ARG A 38 7.25 6.42 -11.79
C ARG A 38 7.43 6.33 -10.28
N GLU A 39 8.47 6.96 -9.76
CA GLU A 39 8.74 7.03 -8.34
C GLU A 39 7.57 7.65 -7.55
N ALA A 40 7.07 8.80 -8.01
CA ALA A 40 5.92 9.45 -7.38
C ALA A 40 4.67 8.55 -7.40
N ARG A 41 4.37 7.91 -8.55
CA ARG A 41 3.23 7.00 -8.68
C ARG A 41 3.38 5.76 -7.80
N TRP A 42 4.59 5.21 -7.72
CA TRP A 42 4.89 4.05 -6.87
C TRP A 42 4.69 4.42 -5.40
N ALA A 43 5.25 5.55 -4.95
CA ALA A 43 5.14 6.00 -3.57
C ALA A 43 3.69 6.31 -3.17
N ALA A 44 2.92 6.95 -4.06
CA ALA A 44 1.50 7.22 -3.86
C ALA A 44 0.68 5.92 -3.70
N SER A 45 0.92 4.93 -4.57
CA SER A 45 0.25 3.61 -4.50
C SER A 45 0.64 2.85 -3.23
N PHE A 46 1.93 2.85 -2.88
CA PHE A 46 2.43 2.26 -1.65
C PHE A 46 1.75 2.87 -0.42
N CYS A 47 1.70 4.20 -0.31
CA CYS A 47 1.10 4.86 0.83
C CYS A 47 -0.42 4.76 0.88
N THR A 48 -1.09 4.82 -0.27
CA THR A 48 -2.54 4.58 -0.34
C THR A 48 -2.90 3.20 0.20
N THR A 49 -2.11 2.17 -0.15
CA THR A 49 -2.32 0.79 0.32
C THR A 49 -2.17 0.67 1.85
N LEU A 50 -1.20 1.37 2.44
CA LEU A 50 -1.04 1.40 3.90
C LEU A 50 -2.17 2.17 4.59
N GLY A 51 -2.58 3.29 3.98
CA GLY A 51 -3.66 4.13 4.47
C GLY A 51 -5.02 3.45 4.47
N SER A 52 -5.38 2.79 3.36
CA SER A 52 -6.68 2.12 3.22
C SER A 52 -6.87 1.04 4.28
N ARG A 53 -5.84 0.22 4.52
CA ARG A 53 -5.86 -0.81 5.56
C ARG A 53 -6.04 -0.25 6.97
N ALA A 54 -5.33 0.82 7.30
CA ALA A 54 -5.49 1.48 8.61
C ALA A 54 -6.91 2.06 8.78
N LYS A 55 -7.45 2.69 7.74
CA LYS A 55 -8.81 3.22 7.72
C LYS A 55 -9.85 2.11 7.87
N ALA A 56 -9.70 1.02 7.14
CA ALA A 56 -10.59 -0.14 7.22
C ALA A 56 -10.62 -0.75 8.63
N ALA A 57 -9.46 -0.83 9.32
CA ALA A 57 -9.41 -1.31 10.70
C ALA A 57 -10.17 -0.40 11.68
N VAL A 58 -10.08 0.92 11.49
CA VAL A 58 -10.85 1.88 12.29
C VAL A 58 -12.33 1.83 11.97
N GLU A 59 -12.70 1.72 10.70
CA GLU A 59 -14.09 1.58 10.27
C GLU A 59 -14.71 0.30 10.82
N LEU A 60 -13.97 -0.82 10.85
CA LEU A 60 -14.40 -2.06 11.50
C LEU A 60 -14.70 -1.82 12.98
N MET A 61 -13.76 -1.23 13.73
CA MET A 61 -13.98 -0.91 15.15
C MET A 61 -15.20 0.01 15.36
N GLN A 62 -15.35 1.04 14.53
CA GLN A 62 -16.49 1.96 14.59
C GLN A 62 -17.82 1.25 14.30
N LYS A 63 -17.87 0.38 13.28
CA LYS A 63 -19.05 -0.42 12.96
C LYS A 63 -19.40 -1.37 14.11
N MET A 64 -18.41 -2.03 14.71
CA MET A 64 -18.63 -2.88 15.89
C MET A 64 -19.22 -2.08 17.07
N PHE A 65 -18.67 -0.89 17.37
CA PHE A 65 -19.20 -0.04 18.43
C PHE A 65 -20.61 0.50 18.12
N ALA A 66 -20.87 0.90 16.87
CA ALA A 66 -22.18 1.38 16.45
C ALA A 66 -23.24 0.27 16.55
N GLN A 67 -22.93 -0.94 16.06
CA GLN A 67 -23.82 -2.09 16.17
C GLN A 67 -24.08 -2.48 17.63
N ALA A 68 -23.05 -2.48 18.49
CA ALA A 68 -23.24 -2.71 19.92
C ALA A 68 -24.14 -1.65 20.58
N ALA A 69 -24.08 -0.40 20.12
CA ALA A 69 -24.94 0.67 20.62
C ALA A 69 -26.40 0.57 20.11
N GLU A 70 -26.59 0.14 18.85
CA GLU A 70 -27.91 -0.02 18.22
C GLU A 70 -28.66 -1.27 18.70
N ALA A 71 -27.91 -2.34 19.01
CA ALA A 71 -28.44 -3.58 19.58
C ALA A 71 -29.22 -3.37 20.90
N GLY A 72 -28.80 -2.40 21.71
CA GLY A 72 -29.40 -2.14 23.03
C GLY A 72 -29.31 -3.36 23.96
N GLU A 73 -30.08 -3.36 25.06
CA GLU A 73 -30.03 -4.43 26.08
C GLU A 73 -30.72 -5.75 25.67
N ASN A 74 -31.33 -5.85 24.47
CA ASN A 74 -32.24 -6.95 24.11
C ASN A 74 -31.77 -7.85 22.95
N VAL A 75 -30.50 -7.75 22.54
CA VAL A 75 -29.94 -8.63 21.50
C VAL A 75 -29.40 -9.91 22.13
N SER A 76 -29.68 -11.05 21.50
CA SER A 76 -29.17 -12.34 21.97
C SER A 76 -27.66 -12.47 21.71
N GLU A 77 -26.97 -13.31 22.48
CA GLU A 77 -25.55 -13.61 22.26
C GLU A 77 -25.30 -14.13 20.84
N ALA A 78 -26.20 -14.98 20.32
CA ALA A 78 -26.13 -15.50 18.96
C ALA A 78 -26.23 -14.41 17.89
N ASP A 79 -27.09 -13.42 18.10
CA ASP A 79 -27.23 -12.28 17.19
C ASP A 79 -25.98 -11.38 17.23
N MET A 80 -25.38 -11.17 18.42
CA MET A 80 -24.10 -10.48 18.57
C MET A 80 -22.96 -11.19 17.84
N GLN A 81 -22.87 -12.52 17.98
CA GLN A 81 -21.86 -13.36 17.32
C GLN A 81 -22.06 -13.36 15.79
N ALA A 82 -23.30 -13.39 15.32
CA ALA A 82 -23.62 -13.28 13.89
C ALA A 82 -23.19 -11.92 13.32
N MET A 83 -23.49 -10.81 14.02
CA MET A 83 -23.07 -9.47 13.61
C MET A 83 -21.53 -9.33 13.56
N GLN A 84 -20.83 -9.82 14.58
CA GLN A 84 -19.36 -9.83 14.60
C GLN A 84 -18.78 -10.63 13.43
N LYS A 85 -19.34 -11.82 13.16
CA LYS A 85 -18.94 -12.66 12.03
C LYS A 85 -19.11 -11.92 10.71
N ASP A 86 -20.28 -11.29 10.48
CA ASP A 86 -20.58 -10.60 9.22
C ASP A 86 -19.64 -9.41 8.99
N LEU A 87 -19.40 -8.59 10.04
CA LEU A 87 -18.43 -7.49 9.96
C LEU A 87 -17.01 -7.96 9.68
N LEU A 88 -16.59 -9.08 10.31
CA LEU A 88 -15.27 -9.64 10.06
C LEU A 88 -15.15 -10.17 8.63
N VAL A 89 -16.18 -10.84 8.11
CA VAL A 89 -16.22 -11.30 6.72
C VAL A 89 -16.10 -10.13 5.76
N GLU A 90 -16.88 -9.06 5.94
CA GLU A 90 -16.80 -7.84 5.13
C GLU A 90 -15.38 -7.25 5.14
N PHE A 91 -14.81 -7.07 6.33
CA PHE A 91 -13.45 -6.55 6.48
C PHE A 91 -12.39 -7.40 5.77
N MET A 92 -12.50 -8.73 5.87
CA MET A 92 -11.55 -9.65 5.25
C MET A 92 -11.71 -9.72 3.73
N GLU A 93 -12.95 -9.65 3.21
CA GLU A 93 -13.22 -9.61 1.76
C GLU A 93 -12.66 -8.33 1.13
N ASP A 94 -12.95 -7.18 1.74
CA ASP A 94 -12.43 -5.89 1.28
C ASP A 94 -10.90 -5.85 1.39
N GLY A 95 -10.35 -6.29 2.52
CA GLY A 95 -8.90 -6.39 2.73
C GLY A 95 -8.21 -7.32 1.71
N ALA A 96 -8.82 -8.45 1.37
CA ALA A 96 -8.30 -9.37 0.35
C ALA A 96 -8.25 -8.69 -1.02
N LYS A 97 -9.36 -8.07 -1.42
CA LYS A 97 -9.50 -7.37 -2.69
C LYS A 97 -8.52 -6.20 -2.81
N GLU A 98 -8.46 -5.33 -1.82
CA GLU A 98 -7.55 -4.18 -1.79
C GLU A 98 -6.09 -4.61 -1.93
N SER A 99 -5.69 -5.67 -1.22
CA SER A 99 -4.32 -6.20 -1.28
C SER A 99 -3.95 -6.68 -2.68
N LEU A 100 -4.84 -7.45 -3.32
CA LEU A 100 -4.63 -7.96 -4.67
C LEU A 100 -4.65 -6.85 -5.73
N ASP A 101 -5.54 -5.86 -5.58
CA ASP A 101 -5.62 -4.74 -6.51
C ASP A 101 -4.41 -3.80 -6.38
N ALA A 102 -3.92 -3.56 -5.16
CA ALA A 102 -2.67 -2.85 -4.91
C ALA A 102 -1.45 -3.57 -5.53
N ALA A 103 -1.39 -4.90 -5.40
CA ALA A 103 -0.34 -5.69 -6.04
C ALA A 103 -0.33 -5.50 -7.57
N LYS A 104 -1.50 -5.61 -8.21
CA LYS A 104 -1.63 -5.38 -9.67
C LYS A 104 -1.25 -3.95 -10.06
N GLN A 105 -1.64 -2.96 -9.26
CA GLN A 105 -1.30 -1.56 -9.53
C GLN A 105 0.21 -1.35 -9.49
N LEU A 106 0.90 -1.89 -8.49
CA LEU A 106 2.34 -1.79 -8.34
C LEU A 106 3.07 -2.52 -9.47
N GLU A 107 2.62 -3.72 -9.85
CA GLU A 107 3.14 -4.43 -11.03
C GLU A 107 3.04 -3.58 -12.31
N GLY A 108 1.92 -2.88 -12.50
CA GLY A 108 1.72 -2.00 -13.64
C GLY A 108 2.60 -0.74 -13.64
N ILE A 109 3.06 -0.29 -12.48
CA ILE A 109 4.00 0.84 -12.33
C ILE A 109 5.45 0.37 -12.57
N GLY A 110 5.77 -0.85 -12.13
CA GLY A 110 7.13 -1.38 -12.10
C GLY A 110 8.01 -0.74 -11.02
N ALA A 111 9.25 -1.20 -10.86
CA ALA A 111 10.16 -0.72 -9.83
C ALA A 111 10.86 0.59 -10.25
N PRO A 112 10.71 1.70 -9.50
CA PRO A 112 11.60 2.85 -9.60
C PRO A 112 13.03 2.49 -9.16
N ALA A 113 14.03 3.20 -9.68
CA ALA A 113 15.43 2.93 -9.34
C ALA A 113 15.71 2.99 -7.82
N VAL A 114 15.16 3.98 -7.13
CA VAL A 114 15.32 4.18 -5.67
C VAL A 114 14.72 3.02 -4.84
N VAL A 115 13.61 2.45 -5.33
CA VAL A 115 12.92 1.32 -4.71
C VAL A 115 13.72 0.04 -4.96
N GLY A 116 14.14 -0.18 -6.21
CA GLY A 116 14.85 -1.37 -6.66
C GLY A 116 13.93 -2.58 -6.84
N GLU A 117 14.26 -3.41 -7.82
CA GLU A 117 13.42 -4.55 -8.25
C GLU A 117 13.16 -5.56 -7.12
N GLU A 118 14.19 -5.90 -6.34
CA GLU A 118 14.07 -6.90 -5.28
C GLU A 118 13.01 -6.51 -4.25
N PHE A 119 13.03 -5.27 -3.78
CA PHE A 119 12.07 -4.80 -2.79
C PHE A 119 10.67 -4.66 -3.41
N HIS A 120 10.59 -4.12 -4.63
CA HIS A 120 9.34 -4.01 -5.37
C HIS A 120 8.62 -5.37 -5.47
N GLN A 121 9.34 -6.41 -5.90
CA GLN A 121 8.79 -7.76 -6.02
C GLN A 121 8.45 -8.41 -4.67
N LYS A 122 9.28 -8.19 -3.64
CA LYS A 122 8.96 -8.63 -2.27
C LYS A 122 7.66 -8.03 -1.78
N PHE A 123 7.45 -6.73 -1.98
CA PHE A 123 6.23 -6.05 -1.54
C PHE A 123 4.98 -6.53 -2.30
N ILE A 124 5.07 -6.68 -3.63
CA ILE A 124 3.98 -7.27 -4.44
C ILE A 124 3.64 -8.68 -3.96
N THR A 125 4.66 -9.51 -3.70
CA THR A 125 4.46 -10.89 -3.22
C THR A 125 3.73 -10.89 -1.89
N LEU A 126 4.14 -10.04 -0.95
CA LEU A 126 3.47 -9.91 0.36
C LEU A 126 2.02 -9.48 0.21
N LEU A 127 1.71 -8.54 -0.67
CA LEU A 127 0.33 -8.11 -0.93
C LEU A 127 -0.51 -9.25 -1.53
N LYS A 128 0.04 -10.01 -2.48
CA LYS A 128 -0.65 -11.17 -3.07
C LYS A 128 -0.91 -12.25 -2.04
N THR A 129 0.12 -12.67 -1.31
CA THR A 129 -0.01 -13.68 -0.25
C THR A 129 -1.02 -13.24 0.80
N SER A 130 -0.94 -11.98 1.26
CA SER A 130 -1.91 -11.45 2.22
C SER A 130 -3.35 -11.45 1.67
N GLY A 131 -3.53 -11.11 0.39
CA GLY A 131 -4.84 -11.13 -0.24
C GLY A 131 -5.42 -12.54 -0.39
N ASP A 132 -4.60 -13.49 -0.83
CA ASP A 132 -4.98 -14.89 -1.00
C ASP A 132 -5.29 -15.57 0.35
N GLU A 133 -4.48 -15.31 1.38
CA GLU A 133 -4.70 -15.81 2.74
C GLU A 133 -5.99 -15.25 3.34
N ALA A 134 -6.24 -13.94 3.18
CA ALA A 134 -7.48 -13.32 3.63
C ALA A 134 -8.71 -13.92 2.92
N ALA A 135 -8.66 -14.07 1.60
CA ALA A 135 -9.73 -14.70 0.82
C ALA A 135 -9.99 -16.15 1.24
N ALA A 136 -8.94 -16.93 1.51
CA ALA A 136 -9.08 -18.30 2.00
C ALA A 136 -9.65 -18.36 3.43
N ALA A 137 -9.32 -17.38 4.27
CA ALA A 137 -9.81 -17.30 5.64
C ALA A 137 -11.28 -16.83 5.71
N VAL A 138 -11.73 -15.96 4.79
CA VAL A 138 -13.14 -15.57 4.64
C VAL A 138 -14.05 -16.79 4.57
N GLU A 139 -13.71 -17.76 3.71
CA GLU A 139 -14.54 -18.96 3.54
C GLU A 139 -14.61 -19.82 4.81
N LYS A 140 -13.55 -19.83 5.62
CA LYS A 140 -13.55 -20.51 6.92
C LYS A 140 -14.41 -19.77 7.94
N VAL A 141 -14.32 -18.44 8.00
CA VAL A 141 -15.14 -17.62 8.91
C VAL A 141 -16.62 -17.73 8.54
N LYS A 142 -16.97 -17.66 7.25
CA LYS A 142 -18.34 -17.86 6.76
C LYS A 142 -18.93 -19.21 7.16
N ALA A 143 -18.11 -20.24 7.26
CA ALA A 143 -18.55 -21.59 7.66
C ALA A 143 -18.82 -21.74 9.17
N LEU A 144 -18.39 -20.79 10.01
CA LEU A 144 -18.65 -20.84 11.45
C LEU A 144 -20.13 -20.68 11.76
N ASP A 145 -20.62 -21.44 12.71
CA ASP A 145 -21.97 -21.31 13.24
C ASP A 145 -21.96 -20.33 14.43
N PRO A 146 -22.55 -19.12 14.31
CA PRO A 146 -22.61 -18.15 15.40
C PRO A 146 -23.54 -18.56 16.55
N THR A 147 -24.16 -19.74 16.48
CA THR A 147 -24.91 -20.32 17.60
C THR A 147 -24.13 -21.43 18.31
N SER A 148 -22.96 -21.80 17.79
CA SER A 148 -22.12 -22.84 18.36
C SER A 148 -21.46 -22.35 19.67
N PRO A 149 -21.45 -23.17 20.74
CA PRO A 149 -20.70 -22.83 21.96
C PRO A 149 -19.18 -22.78 21.74
N THR A 150 -18.68 -23.20 20.57
CA THR A 150 -17.26 -23.10 20.20
C THR A 150 -16.95 -21.93 19.28
N PHE A 151 -17.94 -21.11 18.91
CA PHE A 151 -17.80 -20.05 17.92
C PHE A 151 -16.59 -19.15 18.19
N GLU A 152 -16.48 -18.58 19.40
CA GLU A 152 -15.39 -17.67 19.77
C GLU A 152 -14.02 -18.36 19.69
N ALA A 153 -13.91 -19.59 20.19
CA ALA A 153 -12.66 -20.35 20.16
C ALA A 153 -12.23 -20.71 18.72
N GLU A 154 -13.18 -21.01 17.84
CA GLU A 154 -12.91 -21.28 16.43
C GLU A 154 -12.56 -20.00 15.67
N LEU A 155 -13.20 -18.88 16.01
CA LEU A 155 -12.89 -17.56 15.48
C LEU A 155 -11.48 -17.10 15.88
N ASP A 156 -11.13 -17.23 17.15
CA ASP A 156 -9.80 -16.87 17.68
C ASP A 156 -8.71 -17.67 16.98
N LYS A 157 -8.91 -18.98 16.81
CA LYS A 157 -7.97 -19.85 16.10
C LYS A 157 -7.78 -19.46 14.64
N LEU A 158 -8.78 -18.87 13.99
CA LEU A 158 -8.66 -18.33 12.63
C LEU A 158 -7.91 -16.99 12.60
N SER A 159 -7.90 -16.25 13.71
CA SER A 159 -7.15 -15.00 13.85
C SER A 159 -5.67 -15.22 14.20
N GLU A 160 -5.34 -16.30 14.90
CA GLU A 160 -3.97 -16.72 15.23
C GLU A 160 -3.22 -17.19 13.98
N GLY A 161 -2.41 -16.30 13.39
CA GLY A 161 -1.61 -16.57 12.18
C GLY A 161 -2.04 -15.80 10.93
N GLY A 162 -2.87 -14.77 11.08
CA GLY A 162 -3.35 -13.95 9.96
C GLY A 162 -2.28 -13.04 9.33
N ALA A 163 -2.52 -12.67 8.06
CA ALA A 163 -1.63 -11.90 7.20
C ALA A 163 -1.19 -10.51 7.71
N ALA A 164 -1.78 -10.01 8.80
CA ALA A 164 -1.40 -8.73 9.40
C ALA A 164 0.02 -8.76 9.99
N GLU A 165 0.44 -9.87 10.59
CA GLU A 165 1.79 -10.03 11.15
C GLU A 165 2.85 -10.15 10.06
N THR A 166 2.51 -10.72 8.89
CA THR A 166 3.44 -10.90 7.77
C THR A 166 3.76 -9.60 7.02
N LEU A 167 2.95 -8.56 7.15
CA LEU A 167 3.17 -7.28 6.44
C LEU A 167 4.07 -6.29 7.21
N VAL A 168 3.99 -6.27 8.54
CA VAL A 168 4.62 -5.22 9.36
C VAL A 168 6.15 -5.34 9.39
N ALA A 169 6.69 -6.55 9.56
CA ALA A 169 8.14 -6.75 9.67
C ALA A 169 8.90 -6.40 8.36
N PRO A 170 8.46 -6.84 7.16
CA PRO A 170 9.11 -6.45 5.91
C PRO A 170 9.04 -4.94 5.64
N LEU A 171 7.93 -4.28 5.97
CA LEU A 171 7.78 -2.82 5.85
C LEU A 171 8.79 -2.07 6.74
N GLN A 172 9.00 -2.55 7.97
CA GLN A 172 9.95 -1.94 8.90
C GLN A 172 11.41 -2.11 8.48
N GLU A 173 11.78 -3.24 7.87
CA GLU A 173 13.15 -3.44 7.36
C GLU A 173 13.48 -2.52 6.18
N VAL A 174 12.48 -2.21 5.36
CA VAL A 174 12.63 -1.37 4.17
C VAL A 174 12.86 0.08 4.54
N GLY A 175 12.08 0.61 5.49
CA GLY A 175 12.27 1.96 6.00
C GLY A 175 13.65 2.18 6.62
N LYS A 176 14.30 1.12 7.11
CA LYS A 176 15.66 1.17 7.68
C LYS A 176 16.76 1.05 6.62
N SER A 177 16.52 0.31 5.53
CA SER A 177 17.56 -0.04 4.55
C SER A 177 17.70 0.95 3.40
N LYS A 178 16.74 1.87 3.20
CA LYS A 178 16.73 2.81 2.06
C LYS A 178 16.41 4.25 2.49
N PRO A 179 17.40 5.06 2.89
CA PRO A 179 17.17 6.45 3.29
C PRO A 179 16.63 7.33 2.16
N GLU A 180 17.02 7.05 0.91
CA GLU A 180 16.52 7.75 -0.27
C GLU A 180 15.01 7.52 -0.46
N LEU A 181 14.54 6.28 -0.24
CA LEU A 181 13.11 5.95 -0.27
C LEU A 181 12.34 6.73 0.81
N ASN A 182 12.93 6.92 2.00
CA ASN A 182 12.29 7.71 3.05
C ASN A 182 12.04 9.17 2.62
N GLU A 183 12.95 9.79 1.87
CA GLU A 183 12.74 11.15 1.37
C GLU A 183 11.62 11.22 0.33
N VAL A 184 11.50 10.21 -0.54
CA VAL A 184 10.37 10.06 -1.46
C VAL A 184 9.05 9.93 -0.70
N LEU A 185 9.00 9.06 0.31
CA LEU A 185 7.80 8.84 1.11
C LEU A 185 7.40 10.12 1.87
N LYS A 186 8.36 10.86 2.45
CA LYS A 186 8.09 12.11 3.18
C LYS A 186 7.48 13.21 2.31
N ARG A 187 7.84 13.28 1.04
CA ARG A 187 7.30 14.30 0.10
C ARG A 187 6.03 13.88 -0.62
N THR A 188 5.66 12.59 -0.53
CA THR A 188 4.47 12.04 -1.16
C THR A 188 3.23 12.42 -0.34
N PRO A 189 2.27 13.19 -0.89
CA PRO A 189 1.11 13.68 -0.14
C PRO A 189 0.30 12.57 0.54
N GLU A 190 0.11 11.45 -0.14
CA GLU A 190 -0.62 10.29 0.37
C GLU A 190 0.04 9.73 1.64
N CYS A 191 1.37 9.66 1.68
CA CYS A 191 2.09 9.20 2.87
C CYS A 191 1.93 10.19 4.03
N VAL A 192 1.96 11.49 3.75
CA VAL A 192 1.77 12.54 4.75
C VAL A 192 0.36 12.46 5.35
N ASP A 193 -0.64 12.20 4.52
CA ASP A 193 -2.02 12.08 4.98
C ASP A 193 -2.25 10.81 5.79
N VAL A 194 -1.63 9.68 5.41
CA VAL A 194 -1.65 8.46 6.23
C VAL A 194 -1.02 8.71 7.60
N VAL A 195 0.13 9.38 7.68
CA VAL A 195 0.75 9.72 8.97
C VAL A 195 -0.19 10.57 9.82
N LYS A 196 -0.85 11.59 9.24
CA LYS A 196 -1.83 12.41 9.97
C LYS A 196 -3.02 11.59 10.46
N GLN A 197 -3.56 10.72 9.62
CA GLN A 197 -4.68 9.83 9.99
C GLN A 197 -4.28 8.92 11.16
N MET A 198 -3.12 8.29 11.09
CA MET A 198 -2.61 7.41 12.15
C MET A 198 -2.37 8.17 13.47
N SER A 199 -1.84 9.40 13.41
CA SER A 199 -1.70 10.25 14.59
C SER A 199 -3.05 10.60 15.23
N ALA A 200 -4.04 10.98 14.42
CA ALA A 200 -5.39 11.28 14.90
C ALA A 200 -6.04 10.07 15.59
N ILE A 201 -5.84 8.85 15.05
CA ILE A 201 -6.33 7.60 15.63
C ILE A 201 -5.61 7.29 16.96
N ALA A 202 -4.30 7.51 17.03
CA ALA A 202 -3.49 7.26 18.23
C ALA A 202 -3.69 8.28 19.36
N GLY A 203 -4.55 9.29 19.16
CA GLY A 203 -4.81 10.33 20.16
C GLY A 203 -3.60 11.23 20.43
N LYS A 204 -2.70 11.41 19.45
CA LYS A 204 -1.50 12.26 19.54
C LYS A 204 -1.46 13.31 18.44
#